data_AF-A0A2K6QLP1-F1
#
_entry.id   AF-A0A2K6QLP1-F1
#
_cell.length_a   1.000
_cell.length_b   1.000
_cell.length_c   1.000
_cell.angle_alpha   90.00
_cell.angle_beta   90.00
_cell.angle_gamma   90.00
#
_symmetry.space_group_name_H-M   'P 1'
#
loop_
_entity.id
_entity.type
_entity.pdbx_description
1 polymer ?
#
loop_
_entity_poly.entity_id
_entity_poly.type
_entity_poly.pdbx_seq_one_letter_code
_entity_poly.pdbx_strand_id
1 'polypeptide(L)'
;MSHRKFSAPRHGSLGFLPRKRSSSHHGKVKSFPKDDPSKPVHLTAFLGYNAGMTHIVWEVDRPGSKVNKKEVVEAVTIVETPPMVVVGIVGYTETPRGLRTFKTVFAEHISDECKRRFYKNWQRLQRGHQSLAHQEAAPQDPPRPAQDGLHWGMASCSCGLLCGTCWAERLPSPH
;
A
#
# COMPACT_ATOMS: atom_id res chain seq x y z
N MET A 1 47.09 7.23 20.23
CA MET A 1 46.47 8.39 19.55
C MET A 1 46.44 9.55 20.53
N SER A 2 46.99 10.71 20.16
CA SER A 2 46.98 11.88 21.05
C SER A 2 45.58 12.47 21.18
N HIS A 3 45.29 13.01 22.36
CA HIS A 3 44.05 13.73 22.59
C HIS A 3 43.95 14.95 21.65
N ARG A 4 42.75 15.20 21.12
CA ARG A 4 42.49 16.30 20.18
C ARG A 4 42.77 17.66 20.84
N LYS A 5 43.43 18.58 20.13
CA LYS A 5 43.89 19.88 20.67
C LYS A 5 42.76 20.84 21.11
N PHE A 6 41.67 20.94 20.35
CA PHE A 6 40.51 21.78 20.66
C PHE A 6 39.22 21.00 20.48
N SER A 7 38.26 21.07 21.39
CA SER A 7 36.96 20.40 21.23
C SER A 7 36.15 21.04 20.09
N ALA A 8 35.38 20.23 19.37
CA ALA A 8 34.32 20.71 18.47
C ALA A 8 33.22 19.65 18.38
N PRO A 9 31.99 20.05 18.03
CA PRO A 9 30.92 19.09 17.79
C PRO A 9 31.26 18.11 16.66
N ARG A 10 30.64 16.93 16.73
CA ARG A 10 30.73 15.90 15.69
C ARG A 10 30.06 16.37 14.39
N HIS A 11 30.58 15.91 13.26
CA HIS A 11 29.99 16.20 11.95
C HIS A 11 28.77 15.30 11.70
N GLY A 12 27.58 15.87 11.88
CA GLY A 12 26.31 15.22 11.58
C GLY A 12 25.78 14.34 12.70
N SER A 13 24.52 13.91 12.53
CA SER A 13 23.81 13.04 13.48
C SER A 13 23.98 11.56 13.14
N LEU A 14 24.36 10.76 14.14
CA LEU A 14 24.50 9.31 14.03
C LEU A 14 23.15 8.58 13.92
N GLY A 15 22.05 9.22 14.33
CA GLY A 15 20.70 8.63 14.25
C GLY A 15 20.16 8.47 12.83
N PHE A 16 20.77 9.12 11.84
CA PHE A 16 20.42 8.98 10.42
C PHE A 16 21.38 8.06 9.64
N LEU A 17 22.18 7.27 10.36
CA LEU A 17 22.96 6.19 9.77
C LEU A 17 22.12 4.91 9.70
N PRO A 18 22.31 4.06 8.68
CA PRO A 18 23.18 4.24 7.51
C PRO A 18 22.59 5.22 6.48
N ARG A 19 23.44 6.06 5.88
CA ARG A 19 23.08 6.96 4.77
C ARG A 19 22.99 6.18 3.45
N LYS A 20 22.00 5.30 3.34
CA LYS A 20 21.67 4.53 2.13
C LYS A 20 20.35 5.01 1.54
N ARG A 21 20.10 4.71 0.27
CA ARG A 21 18.79 4.95 -0.36
C ARG A 21 17.71 4.15 0.39
N SER A 22 16.54 4.77 0.57
CA SER A 22 15.39 4.09 1.15
C SER A 22 14.92 2.98 0.20
N SER A 23 14.43 1.87 0.76
CA SER A 23 13.80 0.80 -0.02
C SER A 23 12.37 1.13 -0.43
N SER A 24 11.68 1.94 0.38
CA SER A 24 10.34 2.43 0.08
C SER A 24 10.39 3.75 -0.67
N HIS A 25 9.52 3.89 -1.67
CA HIS A 25 9.32 5.13 -2.43
C HIS A 25 8.39 6.11 -1.71
N HIS A 26 7.42 5.60 -0.94
CA HIS A 26 6.51 6.42 -0.14
C HIS A 26 6.95 6.43 1.32
N GLY A 27 6.56 7.49 2.05
CA GLY A 27 6.79 7.62 3.49
C GLY A 27 6.12 6.47 4.26
N LYS A 28 6.91 5.74 5.04
CA LYS A 28 6.40 4.68 5.93
C LYS A 28 6.19 5.26 7.33
N VAL A 29 4.94 5.31 7.78
CA VAL A 29 4.58 5.67 9.16
C VAL A 29 4.97 4.51 10.08
N LYS A 30 5.81 4.79 11.09
CA LYS A 30 6.26 3.78 12.07
C LYS A 30 5.42 3.75 13.34
N SER A 31 4.80 4.88 13.68
CA SER A 31 3.97 5.07 14.86
C SER A 31 2.86 6.04 14.51
N PHE A 32 1.62 5.64 14.80
CA PHE A 32 0.48 6.53 14.74
C PHE A 32 0.37 7.35 16.05
N PRO A 33 -0.38 8.46 16.06
CA PRO A 33 -0.77 9.16 17.28
C PRO A 33 -1.43 8.19 18.27
N LYS A 34 -1.35 8.54 19.56
CA LYS A 34 -2.03 7.77 20.61
C LYS A 34 -3.55 7.91 20.45
N ASP A 35 -4.26 6.82 20.72
CA ASP A 35 -5.71 6.77 20.59
C ASP A 35 -6.40 7.43 21.79
N ASP A 36 -7.46 8.18 21.52
CA ASP A 36 -8.30 8.87 22.50
C ASP A 36 -9.73 8.34 22.38
N PRO A 37 -10.21 7.45 23.28
CA PRO A 37 -11.50 6.79 23.13
C PRO A 37 -12.72 7.73 23.31
N SER A 38 -12.50 8.96 23.79
CA SER A 38 -13.55 9.97 23.94
C SER A 38 -13.95 10.63 22.62
N LYS A 39 -13.09 10.57 21.59
CA LYS A 39 -13.33 11.20 20.30
C LYS A 39 -13.94 10.19 19.32
N PRO A 40 -14.71 10.64 18.33
CA PRO A 40 -15.18 9.76 17.27
C PRO A 40 -14.01 9.22 16.45
N VAL A 41 -14.23 8.04 15.85
CA VAL A 41 -13.26 7.39 14.96
C VAL A 41 -12.96 8.32 13.78
N HIS A 42 -11.68 8.59 13.56
CA HIS A 42 -11.19 9.47 12.49
C HIS A 42 -9.99 8.83 11.78
N LEU A 43 -9.80 9.20 10.51
CA LEU A 43 -8.64 8.75 9.75
C LEU A 43 -7.40 9.51 10.16
N THR A 44 -6.29 8.79 10.30
CA THR A 44 -5.06 9.34 10.90
C THR A 44 -4.09 9.92 9.87
N ALA A 45 -4.12 9.42 8.63
CA ALA A 45 -3.15 9.77 7.61
C ALA A 45 -3.81 9.88 6.24
N PHE A 46 -3.22 10.71 5.39
CA PHE A 46 -3.65 10.94 4.01
C PHE A 46 -2.44 10.93 3.07
N LEU A 47 -2.64 10.55 1.80
CA LEU A 47 -1.60 10.59 0.77
C LEU A 47 -1.71 11.88 -0.04
N GLY A 48 -0.57 12.55 -0.21
CA GLY A 48 -0.48 13.75 -1.03
C GLY A 48 0.75 13.72 -1.93
N TYR A 49 0.69 14.50 -3.00
CA TYR A 49 1.74 14.67 -3.98
C TYR A 49 2.24 16.12 -3.95
N ASN A 50 3.55 16.32 -4.00
CA ASN A 50 4.12 17.66 -4.00
C ASN A 50 3.88 18.33 -5.35
N ALA A 51 3.10 19.41 -5.38
CA ALA A 51 2.76 20.16 -6.59
C ALA A 51 3.74 21.32 -6.85
N GLY A 52 4.25 21.95 -5.79
CA GLY A 52 5.18 23.06 -5.91
C GLY A 52 5.32 23.87 -4.63
N MET A 53 6.03 24.99 -4.72
CA MET A 53 6.21 25.94 -3.62
C MET A 53 5.91 27.36 -4.08
N THR A 54 5.26 28.12 -3.22
CA THR A 54 4.96 29.55 -3.42
C THR A 54 5.27 30.32 -2.12
N HIS A 55 5.09 31.63 -2.16
CA HIS A 55 5.13 32.46 -0.96
C HIS A 55 3.74 33.05 -0.72
N ILE A 56 3.36 33.16 0.55
CA ILE A 56 2.15 33.87 0.96
C ILE A 56 2.53 35.12 1.72
N VAL A 57 1.71 36.15 1.59
CA VAL A 57 1.77 37.33 2.45
C VAL A 57 0.57 37.26 3.37
N TRP A 58 0.80 37.28 4.68
CA TRP A 58 -0.28 37.29 5.65
C TRP A 58 0.06 38.15 6.87
N GLU A 59 -0.96 38.66 7.54
CA GLU A 59 -0.81 39.45 8.76
C GLU A 59 -0.67 38.51 9.97
N VAL A 60 0.43 38.65 10.72
CA VAL A 60 0.70 37.80 11.88
C VAL A 60 0.03 38.37 13.13
N ASP A 61 -0.93 37.64 13.70
CA ASP A 61 -1.50 37.93 15.03
C ASP A 61 -0.89 37.01 16.09
N ARG A 62 0.25 37.43 16.65
CA ARG A 62 0.98 36.72 17.71
C ARG A 62 1.44 37.75 18.75
N PRO A 63 0.69 37.91 19.87
CA PRO A 63 1.02 38.90 20.89
C PRO A 63 2.40 38.61 21.52
N GLY A 64 3.20 39.65 21.71
CA GLY A 64 4.58 39.53 22.23
C GLY A 64 5.66 39.29 21.17
N SER A 65 5.28 39.06 19.91
CA SER A 65 6.24 38.98 18.80
C SER A 65 6.56 40.37 18.22
N LYS A 66 7.80 40.58 17.75
CA LYS A 66 8.21 41.84 17.07
C LYS A 66 7.47 42.09 15.74
N VAL A 67 6.86 41.04 15.20
CA VAL A 67 6.16 41.00 13.91
C VAL A 67 4.63 41.02 14.08
N ASN A 68 4.13 41.28 15.29
CA ASN A 68 2.70 41.36 15.54
C ASN A 68 2.05 42.48 14.71
N LYS A 69 0.91 42.19 14.06
CA LYS A 69 0.15 43.11 13.19
C LYS A 69 0.97 43.69 12.03
N LYS A 70 1.91 42.90 11.53
CA LYS A 70 2.70 43.22 10.33
C LYS A 70 2.53 42.10 9.31
N GLU A 71 2.62 42.48 8.05
CA GLU A 71 2.66 41.54 6.94
C GLU A 71 4.01 40.83 6.91
N VAL A 72 3.98 39.49 6.85
CA VAL A 72 5.16 38.65 6.73
C VAL A 72 5.01 37.77 5.50
N VAL A 73 6.11 37.64 4.76
CA VAL A 73 6.20 36.73 3.62
C VAL A 73 6.77 35.40 4.09
N GLU A 74 5.98 34.33 3.99
CA GLU A 74 6.39 32.98 4.37
C GLU A 74 6.36 32.04 3.17
N ALA A 75 7.34 31.13 3.09
CA ALA A 75 7.39 30.11 2.07
C ALA A 75 6.42 28.96 2.41
N VAL A 76 5.61 28.56 1.44
CA VAL A 76 4.58 27.51 1.58
C VAL A 76 4.76 26.46 0.49
N THR A 77 4.55 25.20 0.85
CA THR A 77 4.53 24.07 -0.09
C THR A 77 3.09 23.66 -0.36
N ILE A 78 2.73 23.56 -1.64
CA ILE A 78 1.42 23.13 -2.10
C ILE A 78 1.46 21.61 -2.31
N VAL A 79 0.56 20.91 -1.63
CA VAL A 79 0.41 19.45 -1.73
C VAL A 79 -0.96 19.13 -2.32
N GLU A 80 -0.96 18.46 -3.47
CA GLU A 80 -2.18 17.95 -4.11
C GLU A 80 -2.62 16.65 -3.44
N THR A 81 -3.89 16.61 -3.04
CA THR A 81 -4.48 15.50 -2.28
C THR A 81 -5.73 15.01 -3.00
N PRO A 82 -5.59 14.12 -4.00
CA PRO A 82 -6.74 13.53 -4.68
C PRO A 82 -7.56 12.66 -3.71
N PRO A 83 -8.87 12.51 -3.92
CA PRO A 83 -9.73 11.71 -3.05
C PRO A 83 -9.28 10.25 -3.02
N MET A 84 -9.15 9.69 -1.81
CA MET A 84 -8.71 8.31 -1.61
C MET A 84 -9.89 7.34 -1.56
N VAL A 85 -9.73 6.18 -2.19
CA VAL A 85 -10.70 5.08 -2.14
C VAL A 85 -10.24 4.03 -1.12
N VAL A 86 -11.11 3.67 -0.18
CA VAL A 86 -10.85 2.63 0.82
C VAL A 86 -11.21 1.26 0.24
N VAL A 87 -10.24 0.34 0.24
CA VAL A 87 -10.39 -0.99 -0.39
C VAL A 87 -10.59 -2.10 0.64
N GLY A 88 -10.21 -1.87 1.90
CA GLY A 88 -10.29 -2.89 2.93
C GLY A 88 -9.85 -2.41 4.30
N ILE A 89 -10.03 -3.28 5.29
CA ILE A 89 -9.72 -3.05 6.70
C ILE A 89 -8.73 -4.12 7.16
N VAL A 90 -7.79 -3.74 8.02
CA VAL A 90 -6.81 -4.64 8.63
C VAL A 90 -6.99 -4.65 10.14
N GLY A 91 -7.26 -5.82 10.71
CA GLY A 91 -7.28 -6.02 12.15
C GLY A 91 -5.89 -6.37 12.68
N TYR A 92 -5.50 -5.74 13.79
CA TYR A 92 -4.28 -6.08 14.53
C TYR A 92 -4.62 -6.72 15.88
N THR A 93 -3.79 -7.65 16.32
CA THR A 93 -3.89 -8.29 17.64
C THR A 93 -2.57 -8.17 18.36
N GLU A 94 -2.63 -7.88 19.65
CA GLU A 94 -1.48 -7.84 20.53
C GLU A 94 -1.00 -9.26 20.84
N THR A 95 0.28 -9.52 20.57
CA THR A 95 0.96 -10.77 20.93
C THR A 95 2.14 -10.41 21.84
N PRO A 96 2.69 -11.36 22.64
CA PRO A 96 3.85 -11.07 23.49
C PRO A 96 5.10 -10.62 22.71
N ARG A 97 5.13 -10.83 21.38
CA ARG A 97 6.21 -10.37 20.49
C ARG A 97 5.90 -9.03 19.80
N GLY A 98 4.75 -8.43 20.08
CA GLY A 98 4.26 -7.18 19.47
C GLY A 98 2.96 -7.34 18.70
N LEU A 99 2.60 -6.31 17.93
CA LEU A 99 1.38 -6.30 17.11
C LEU A 99 1.54 -7.23 15.90
N ARG A 100 0.59 -8.14 15.71
CA ARG A 100 0.49 -9.01 14.53
C ARG A 100 -0.78 -8.69 13.76
N THR A 101 -0.71 -8.73 12.43
CA THR A 101 -1.90 -8.68 11.57
C THR A 101 -2.74 -9.94 11.79
N PHE A 102 -4.02 -9.78 12.14
CA PHE A 102 -4.95 -10.88 12.33
C PHE A 102 -5.54 -11.32 10.99
N LYS A 103 -6.34 -10.45 10.37
CA LYS A 103 -6.95 -10.66 9.06
C LYS A 103 -7.11 -9.33 8.33
N THR A 104 -7.12 -9.41 7.00
CA THR A 104 -7.43 -8.30 6.09
C THR A 104 -8.72 -8.62 5.36
N VAL A 105 -9.70 -7.74 5.45
CA VAL A 105 -11.00 -7.87 4.78
C VAL A 105 -11.04 -6.87 3.63
N PHE A 106 -11.31 -7.36 2.42
CA PHE A 106 -11.42 -6.54 1.21
C PHE A 106 -12.88 -6.29 0.84
N ALA A 107 -13.13 -5.19 0.12
CA ALA A 107 -14.41 -4.92 -0.51
C ALA A 107 -14.69 -5.92 -1.66
N GLU A 108 -15.97 -6.15 -1.93
CA GLU A 108 -16.42 -7.05 -3.01
C GLU A 108 -15.95 -6.57 -4.40
N HIS A 109 -16.05 -5.27 -4.64
CA HIS A 109 -15.68 -4.65 -5.91
C HIS A 109 -14.38 -3.87 -5.77
N ILE A 110 -13.30 -4.42 -6.34
CA ILE A 110 -11.98 -3.80 -6.36
C ILE A 110 -11.73 -3.17 -7.73
N SER A 111 -11.37 -1.88 -7.75
CA SER A 111 -11.03 -1.17 -8.97
C SER A 111 -9.76 -1.71 -9.62
N ASP A 112 -9.67 -1.61 -10.94
CA ASP A 112 -8.50 -2.10 -11.69
C ASP A 112 -7.22 -1.32 -11.35
N GLU A 113 -7.35 -0.07 -10.89
CA GLU A 113 -6.23 0.73 -10.37
C GLU A 113 -5.56 0.09 -9.16
N CYS A 114 -6.35 -0.46 -8.23
CA CYS A 114 -5.82 -1.20 -7.10
C CYS A 114 -5.19 -2.52 -7.54
N LYS A 115 -5.80 -3.21 -8.52
CA LYS A 115 -5.27 -4.49 -9.05
C LYS A 115 -3.91 -4.33 -9.72
N ARG A 116 -3.66 -3.19 -10.39
CA ARG A 116 -2.35 -2.86 -10.99
C ARG A 116 -1.21 -2.95 -9.99
N ARG A 117 -1.44 -2.71 -8.70
CA ARG A 117 -0.38 -2.75 -7.68
C ARG A 117 0.17 -4.16 -7.43
N PHE A 118 -0.61 -5.21 -7.72
CA PHE A 118 -0.17 -6.59 -7.53
C PHE A 118 0.74 -7.10 -8.66
N TYR A 119 0.75 -6.45 -9.82
CA TYR A 119 1.42 -6.95 -11.01
C TYR A 119 2.43 -5.95 -11.57
N LYS A 120 3.63 -6.43 -11.91
CA LYS A 120 4.63 -5.62 -12.60
C LYS A 120 4.24 -5.32 -14.06
N ASN A 121 3.65 -6.30 -14.75
CA ASN A 121 3.30 -6.22 -16.18
C ASN A 121 1.77 -6.34 -16.40
N TRP A 122 1.01 -5.35 -15.96
CA TRP A 122 -0.46 -5.35 -16.03
C TRP A 122 -1.02 -5.50 -17.46
N GLN A 123 -0.46 -4.77 -18.44
CA GLN A 123 -0.98 -4.74 -19.82
C GLN A 123 -0.89 -6.10 -20.54
N ARG A 124 0.08 -6.94 -20.20
CA ARG A 124 0.19 -8.29 -20.77
C ARG A 124 -0.90 -9.21 -20.20
N LEU A 125 -1.18 -9.10 -18.92
CA LEU A 125 -2.24 -9.85 -18.23
C LEU A 125 -3.64 -9.46 -18.72
N GLN A 126 -3.90 -8.16 -18.92
CA GLN A 126 -5.20 -7.71 -19.41
C GLN A 126 -5.55 -8.32 -20.77
N ARG A 127 -4.57 -8.38 -21.68
CA ARG A 127 -4.74 -9.02 -23.01
C ARG A 127 -5.02 -10.53 -22.89
N GLY A 128 -4.36 -11.20 -21.95
CA GLY A 128 -4.60 -12.63 -21.67
C GLY A 128 -5.99 -12.92 -21.09
N HIS A 129 -6.45 -12.08 -20.16
CA HIS A 129 -7.81 -12.18 -19.62
C HIS A 129 -8.88 -11.91 -20.68
N GLN A 130 -8.68 -10.90 -21.54
CA GLN A 130 -9.59 -10.63 -22.66
C GLN A 130 -9.63 -11.79 -23.65
N SER A 131 -8.50 -12.40 -23.99
CA SER A 131 -8.49 -13.57 -24.89
C SER A 131 -9.20 -14.79 -24.31
N LEU A 132 -9.13 -15.00 -23.00
CA LEU A 132 -9.85 -16.09 -22.32
C LEU A 132 -11.36 -15.80 -22.23
N ALA A 133 -11.74 -14.55 -21.90
CA ALA A 133 -13.14 -14.13 -21.89
C ALA A 133 -13.78 -14.20 -23.29
N HIS A 134 -13.02 -13.91 -24.35
CA HIS A 134 -13.47 -14.08 -25.73
C HIS A 134 -13.58 -15.55 -26.16
N GLN A 135 -12.79 -16.47 -25.57
CA GLN A 135 -12.91 -17.91 -25.82
C GLN A 135 -14.11 -18.53 -25.11
N GLU A 136 -14.45 -18.06 -23.90
CA GLU A 136 -15.65 -18.50 -23.17
C GLU A 136 -16.96 -17.90 -23.71
N ALA A 137 -16.89 -16.76 -24.41
CA ALA A 137 -18.05 -16.12 -25.05
C ALA A 137 -18.39 -16.68 -26.45
N ALA A 138 -17.80 -17.80 -26.86
CA ALA A 138 -18.23 -18.52 -28.06
C ALA A 138 -19.71 -18.94 -27.91
N PRO A 139 -20.51 -18.95 -29.00
CA PRO A 139 -21.96 -19.11 -28.90
C PRO A 139 -22.33 -20.39 -28.15
N GLN A 140 -23.18 -20.30 -27.13
CA GLN A 140 -23.88 -21.48 -26.63
C GLN A 140 -24.73 -22.03 -27.77
N ASP A 141 -24.56 -23.32 -28.09
CA ASP A 141 -25.42 -24.04 -29.01
C ASP A 141 -26.90 -23.81 -28.64
N PRO A 142 -27.81 -23.68 -29.62
CA PRO A 142 -29.23 -23.55 -29.31
C PRO A 142 -29.71 -24.74 -28.47
N PRO A 143 -30.67 -24.54 -27.55
CA PRO A 143 -31.16 -25.62 -26.71
C PRO A 143 -31.63 -26.78 -27.59
N ARG A 144 -31.02 -27.96 -27.42
CA ARG A 144 -31.44 -29.17 -28.14
C ARG A 144 -32.88 -29.50 -27.72
N PRO A 145 -33.77 -29.84 -28.66
CA PRO A 145 -35.13 -30.23 -28.32
C PRO A 145 -35.10 -31.50 -27.46
N ALA A 146 -35.94 -31.53 -26.43
CA ALA A 146 -36.06 -32.65 -25.50
C ALA A 146 -36.30 -33.96 -26.27
N GLN A 147 -35.35 -34.88 -26.16
CA GLN A 147 -35.58 -36.28 -26.49
C GLN A 147 -35.37 -37.10 -25.23
N ASP A 148 -36.49 -37.62 -24.73
CA ASP A 148 -36.54 -38.65 -23.71
C ASP A 148 -35.75 -39.87 -24.16
N GLY A 149 -34.79 -40.32 -23.34
CA GLY A 149 -34.04 -41.52 -23.65
C GLY A 149 -32.87 -41.75 -22.72
N LEU A 150 -33.07 -42.64 -21.74
CA LEU A 150 -32.00 -43.23 -20.96
C LEU A 150 -30.89 -43.76 -21.88
N HIS A 151 -29.66 -43.25 -21.73
CA HIS A 151 -28.48 -44.08 -21.95
C HIS A 151 -27.33 -43.65 -21.03
N TRP A 152 -26.68 -44.65 -20.45
CA TRP A 152 -25.50 -44.53 -19.62
C TRP A 152 -24.30 -44.09 -20.46
N GLY A 153 -23.55 -43.11 -19.97
CA GLY A 153 -22.26 -42.71 -20.54
C GLY A 153 -21.30 -42.29 -19.44
N MET A 154 -20.45 -43.22 -19.00
CA MET A 154 -19.24 -42.88 -18.26
C MET A 154 -18.34 -42.02 -19.14
N ALA A 155 -17.96 -40.85 -18.67
CA ALA A 155 -16.79 -40.14 -19.15
C ALA A 155 -15.87 -39.87 -17.95
N SER A 156 -14.93 -40.79 -17.79
CA SER A 156 -13.67 -40.56 -17.10
C SER A 156 -12.93 -39.43 -17.80
N CYS A 157 -12.53 -38.41 -17.05
CA CYS A 157 -11.37 -37.60 -17.41
C CYS A 157 -10.65 -37.17 -16.14
N SER A 158 -9.96 -38.14 -15.55
CA SER A 158 -8.77 -37.91 -14.74
C SER A 158 -7.74 -37.16 -15.57
N CYS A 159 -7.49 -35.90 -15.25
CA CYS A 159 -6.20 -35.26 -15.55
C CYS A 159 -5.81 -34.43 -14.33
N GLY A 160 -5.11 -35.10 -13.41
CA GLY A 160 -4.29 -34.43 -12.43
C GLY A 160 -3.08 -33.81 -13.13
N LEU A 161 -2.90 -32.51 -12.92
CA LEU A 161 -1.59 -31.86 -13.02
C LEU A 161 -1.40 -31.07 -11.72
N LEU A 162 -1.04 -31.83 -10.69
CA LEU A 162 -0.11 -31.38 -9.68
C LEU A 162 1.20 -31.05 -10.39
N CYS A 163 1.49 -29.77 -10.58
CA CYS A 163 2.86 -29.31 -10.83
C CYS A 163 3.29 -28.50 -9.61
N GLY A 164 3.89 -29.20 -8.65
CA GLY A 164 4.71 -28.60 -7.60
C GLY A 164 6.16 -28.58 -8.04
N THR A 165 6.77 -27.40 -8.02
CA THR A 165 8.19 -27.13 -7.77
C THR A 165 8.19 -25.87 -6.91
N CYS A 166 8.27 -25.94 -5.58
CA CYS A 166 9.41 -26.30 -4.75
C CYS A 166 10.66 -25.47 -5.03
N TRP A 167 11.19 -24.86 -3.95
CA TRP A 167 12.42 -24.06 -3.75
C TRP A 167 12.25 -22.52 -3.87
N ALA A 168 12.56 -21.71 -2.86
CA ALA A 168 13.38 -21.93 -1.66
C ALA A 168 13.00 -20.95 -0.51
N GLU A 169 12.58 -21.50 0.63
CA GLU A 169 12.79 -20.89 1.94
C GLU A 169 14.02 -21.54 2.57
N ARG A 170 15.01 -20.71 2.87
CA ARG A 170 16.23 -21.07 3.58
C ARG A 170 15.97 -20.78 5.05
N LEU A 171 15.69 -21.80 5.85
CA LEU A 171 15.75 -21.71 7.31
C LEU A 171 16.87 -22.64 7.83
N PRO A 172 17.62 -22.23 8.86
CA PRO A 172 18.82 -22.93 9.33
C PRO A 172 18.49 -24.11 10.25
N SER A 173 19.37 -25.12 10.24
CA SER A 173 19.34 -26.32 11.08
C SER A 173 19.68 -26.05 12.54
N PRO A 174 19.11 -26.79 13.51
CA PRO A 174 19.47 -26.70 14.91
C PRO A 174 20.71 -27.56 15.24
N HIS A 175 21.79 -26.90 15.65
CA HIS A 175 22.72 -27.32 16.69
C HIS A 175 23.02 -26.10 17.55
#